data_AF-A0A9D4F7J2-F1
#
_entry.id   AF-A0A9D4F7J2-F1
#
_cell.length_a   1.000
_cell.length_b   1.000
_cell.length_c   1.000
_cell.angle_alpha   90.00
_cell.angle_beta   90.00
_cell.angle_gamma   90.00
#
_symmetry.space_group_name_H-M   'P 1'
#
loop_
_entity.id
_entity.type
_entity.pdbx_description
1 polymer ?
#
loop_
_entity_poly.entity_id
_entity_poly.type
_entity_poly.pdbx_seq_one_letter_code
_entity_poly.pdbx_strand_id
1 'polypeptide(L)'
;MKNLKQFTYDMIMAAYKAVKENLIKVDKAAVTFGVPKQIFRDRVLNKVNVKAKWGKESLFALDEEELLVNHLESLAQVWYGLNRAQLNVITSELAVKLGRRNSDDKLSNYWYYNFLKR
;
A
#
# COMPACT_ATOMS: atom_id res chain seq x y z
N MET A 1 -1.11 -22.59 -10.23
CA MET A 1 -1.07 -21.47 -9.28
C MET A 1 0.24 -21.55 -8.50
N LYS A 2 1.13 -20.56 -8.59
CA LYS A 2 2.34 -20.55 -7.76
C LYS A 2 1.90 -20.35 -6.31
N ASN A 3 2.09 -21.36 -5.47
CA ASN A 3 1.95 -21.26 -4.02
C ASN A 3 2.95 -20.19 -3.53
N LEU A 4 2.48 -18.94 -3.39
CA LEU A 4 3.21 -17.94 -2.64
C LEU A 4 3.15 -18.43 -1.19
N LYS A 5 4.24 -19.04 -0.71
CA LYS A 5 4.43 -19.30 0.72
C LYS A 5 4.00 -18.02 1.46
N GLN A 6 3.00 -18.15 2.34
CA GLN A 6 2.57 -17.07 3.22
C GLN A 6 3.73 -16.78 4.18
N PHE A 7 4.58 -15.82 3.82
CA PHE A 7 5.55 -15.25 4.76
C PHE A 7 4.92 -14.00 5.35
N THR A 8 4.96 -13.87 6.67
CA THR A 8 4.36 -12.73 7.38
C THR A 8 5.38 -11.61 7.54
N TYR A 9 4.88 -10.43 7.88
CA TYR A 9 5.72 -9.30 8.26
C TYR A 9 6.65 -9.65 9.43
N ASP A 10 6.14 -10.39 10.41
CA ASP A 10 6.89 -10.80 11.60
C ASP A 10 8.08 -11.70 11.26
N MET A 11 7.91 -12.62 10.29
CA MET A 11 9.00 -13.48 9.81
C MET A 11 10.14 -12.66 9.18
N ILE A 12 9.81 -11.59 8.45
CA ILE A 12 10.80 -10.68 7.87
C ILE A 12 11.49 -9.85 8.93
N MET A 13 10.75 -9.33 9.90
CA MET A 13 11.34 -8.57 11.02
C MET A 13 12.27 -9.44 11.85
N ALA A 14 11.88 -10.68 12.15
CA ALA A 14 12.73 -11.64 12.85
C ALA A 14 14.01 -11.96 12.06
N ALA A 15 13.88 -12.21 10.75
CA ALA A 15 15.02 -12.43 9.87
C ALA A 15 15.94 -11.21 9.79
N TYR A 16 15.38 -10.01 9.68
CA TYR A 16 16.13 -8.75 9.62
C TYR A 16 16.91 -8.51 10.91
N LYS A 17 16.26 -8.70 12.07
CA LYS A 17 16.88 -8.61 13.39
C LYS A 17 18.04 -9.60 13.52
N ALA A 18 17.86 -10.85 13.08
CA ALA A 18 18.92 -11.88 13.10
C ALA A 18 20.13 -11.53 12.20
N VAL A 19 19.92 -10.89 11.05
CA VAL A 19 21.03 -10.44 10.20
C VAL A 19 21.77 -9.25 10.82
N LYS A 20 21.06 -8.32 11.45
CA LYS A 20 21.66 -7.11 12.05
C LYS A 20 22.33 -7.38 13.39
N GLU A 21 21.74 -8.20 14.25
CA GLU A 21 22.23 -8.45 15.62
C GLU A 21 23.13 -9.68 15.71
N ASN A 22 22.72 -10.79 15.10
CA ASN A 22 23.46 -12.06 15.19
C ASN A 22 24.46 -12.28 14.03
N LEU A 23 24.67 -11.26 13.18
CA LEU A 23 25.60 -11.27 12.04
C LEU A 23 25.45 -12.49 11.11
N ILE A 24 24.24 -13.04 11.00
CA ILE A 24 23.97 -14.19 10.14
C ILE A 24 23.88 -13.70 8.69
N LYS A 25 24.43 -14.48 7.74
CA LYS A 25 24.31 -14.17 6.30
C LYS A 25 22.85 -14.16 5.86
N VAL A 26 22.51 -13.23 4.96
CA VAL A 26 21.16 -13.04 4.38
C VAL A 26 20.55 -14.36 3.88
N ASP A 27 21.35 -15.19 3.23
CA ASP A 27 20.91 -16.48 2.68
C ASP A 27 20.50 -17.47 3.77
N LYS A 28 21.28 -17.55 4.84
CA LYS A 28 21.00 -18.44 5.97
C LYS A 28 19.74 -17.97 6.70
N ALA A 29 19.61 -16.67 6.95
CA ALA A 29 18.41 -16.09 7.55
C ALA A 29 17.15 -16.32 6.68
N ALA A 30 17.22 -16.13 5.36
CA ALA A 30 16.09 -16.37 4.47
C ALA A 30 15.57 -17.82 4.54
N VAL A 31 16.48 -18.80 4.60
CA VAL A 31 16.12 -20.22 4.76
C VAL A 31 15.56 -20.49 6.15
N THR A 32 16.23 -20.02 7.20
CA THR A 32 15.82 -20.26 8.60
C THR A 32 14.44 -19.71 8.90
N PHE A 33 14.12 -18.52 8.40
CA PHE A 33 12.83 -17.86 8.65
C PHE A 33 11.80 -18.08 7.53
N GLY A 34 12.11 -18.90 6.51
CA GLY A 34 11.17 -19.24 5.45
C GLY A 34 10.76 -18.06 4.54
N VAL A 35 11.59 -17.04 4.43
CA VAL A 35 11.32 -15.82 3.65
C VAL A 35 11.95 -15.93 2.25
N PRO A 36 11.28 -15.47 1.17
CA PRO A 36 11.90 -15.43 -0.15
C PRO A 36 13.18 -14.58 -0.16
N LYS A 37 14.29 -15.19 -0.59
CA LYS A 37 15.64 -14.60 -0.56
C LYS A 37 15.73 -13.25 -1.26
N GLN A 38 15.11 -13.10 -2.44
CA GLN A 38 15.17 -11.85 -3.20
C GLN A 38 14.48 -10.70 -2.45
N ILE A 39 13.25 -10.95 -1.99
CA ILE A 39 12.45 -10.01 -1.22
C ILE A 39 13.18 -9.57 0.07
N PHE A 40 13.76 -10.53 0.78
CA PHE A 40 14.50 -10.25 2.00
C PHE A 40 15.77 -9.44 1.71
N ARG A 41 16.51 -9.81 0.67
CA ARG A 41 17.74 -9.11 0.24
C ARG A 41 17.46 -7.66 -0.15
N ASP A 42 16.38 -7.40 -0.88
CA ASP A 42 16.01 -6.02 -1.27
C ASP A 42 15.69 -5.16 -0.04
N ARG A 43 15.07 -5.74 1.01
CA ARG A 43 14.84 -5.06 2.30
C ARG A 43 16.11 -4.87 3.12
N VAL A 44 17.02 -5.84 3.14
CA VAL A 44 18.32 -5.71 3.85
C VAL A 44 19.23 -4.66 3.19
N LEU A 45 19.20 -4.58 1.85
CA LEU A 45 19.96 -3.60 1.08
C LEU A 45 19.29 -2.21 1.03
N ASN A 46 18.23 -1.98 1.82
CA ASN A 46 17.46 -0.73 1.87
C ASN A 46 16.88 -0.29 0.51
N LYS A 47 16.75 -1.19 -0.48
CA LYS A 47 16.05 -0.88 -1.74
C LYS A 47 14.55 -0.73 -1.52
N VAL A 48 14.03 -1.44 -0.52
CA VAL A 48 12.64 -1.37 -0.07
C VAL A 48 12.64 -1.19 1.45
N ASN A 49 11.82 -0.29 1.96
CA ASN A 49 11.68 -0.11 3.40
C ASN A 49 11.22 -1.43 4.05
N VAL A 50 11.88 -1.85 5.12
CA VAL A 50 11.57 -3.09 5.84
C VAL A 50 10.14 -3.10 6.36
N LYS A 51 9.55 -1.93 6.64
CA LYS A 51 8.16 -1.74 7.08
C LYS A 51 7.15 -1.58 5.95
N ALA A 52 7.60 -1.50 4.69
CA ALA A 52 6.69 -1.32 3.56
C ALA A 52 5.71 -2.48 3.46
N LYS A 53 4.41 -2.14 3.34
CA LYS A 53 3.35 -3.11 3.04
C LYS A 53 3.59 -3.73 1.67
N TRP A 54 3.07 -4.94 1.47
CA TRP A 54 3.10 -5.62 0.18
C TRP A 54 2.05 -5.04 -0.75
N GLY A 55 2.39 -4.94 -2.02
CA GLY A 55 1.47 -4.47 -3.07
C GLY A 55 1.78 -3.06 -3.53
N LYS A 56 0.94 -2.58 -4.45
CA LYS A 56 1.03 -1.23 -4.98
C LYS A 56 0.70 -0.23 -3.88
N GLU A 57 1.44 0.85 -3.81
CA GLU A 57 1.10 1.97 -2.94
C GLU A 57 -0.30 2.50 -3.26
N SER A 58 -0.94 3.05 -2.23
CA SER A 58 -2.21 3.75 -2.37
C SER A 58 -2.09 4.89 -3.38
N LEU A 59 -3.21 5.24 -4.02
CA LEU A 59 -3.25 6.42 -4.89
C LEU A 59 -2.96 7.71 -4.11
N PHE A 60 -3.45 7.77 -2.87
CA PHE A 60 -3.28 8.89 -1.96
C PHE A 60 -2.46 8.48 -0.75
N ALA A 61 -1.66 9.42 -0.25
CA ALA A 61 -1.11 9.37 1.10
C ALA A 61 -2.24 9.55 2.14
N LEU A 62 -1.94 9.27 3.41
CA LEU A 62 -2.97 9.28 4.47
C LEU A 62 -3.59 10.65 4.70
N ASP A 63 -2.79 11.71 4.60
CA ASP A 63 -3.19 13.11 4.68
C ASP A 63 -4.07 13.52 3.49
N GLU A 64 -3.69 13.11 2.28
CA GLU A 64 -4.48 13.32 1.06
C GLU A 64 -5.82 12.56 1.13
N GLU A 65 -5.83 11.36 1.70
CA GLU A 65 -7.02 10.53 1.91
C GLU A 65 -7.95 11.19 2.95
N GLU A 66 -7.42 11.76 4.02
CA GLU A 66 -8.16 12.52 5.03
C GLU A 66 -8.83 13.77 4.43
N LEU A 67 -8.13 14.52 3.57
CA LEU A 67 -8.72 15.65 2.84
C LEU A 67 -9.91 15.23 1.97
N LEU A 68 -9.79 14.10 1.28
CA LEU A 68 -10.88 13.55 0.48
C LEU A 68 -12.07 13.16 1.35
N VAL A 69 -11.84 12.44 2.46
CA VAL A 69 -12.90 12.02 3.38
C VAL A 69 -13.64 13.22 3.97
N ASN A 70 -12.91 14.22 4.48
CA ASN A 70 -13.51 15.43 5.04
C ASN A 70 -14.40 16.16 4.01
N HIS A 71 -13.97 16.20 2.75
CA HIS A 71 -14.77 16.77 1.69
C HIS A 71 -16.05 15.96 1.44
N LEU A 72 -15.97 14.63 1.41
CA LEU A 72 -17.14 13.77 1.21
C LEU A 72 -18.14 13.86 2.38
N GLU A 73 -17.65 13.97 3.62
CA GLU A 73 -18.49 14.18 4.80
C GLU A 73 -19.24 15.50 4.72
N SER A 74 -18.58 16.58 4.29
CA SER A 74 -19.23 17.88 4.08
C SER A 74 -20.35 17.81 3.05
N LEU A 75 -20.17 17.02 1.98
CA LEU A 75 -21.19 16.83 0.95
C LEU A 75 -22.37 16.00 1.47
N ALA A 76 -22.09 14.97 2.27
CA ALA A 76 -23.12 14.14 2.88
C ALA A 76 -24.02 14.93 3.85
N GLN A 77 -23.45 15.91 4.58
CA GLN A 77 -24.21 16.77 5.49
C GLN A 77 -25.23 17.67 4.77
N VAL A 78 -24.99 18.02 3.50
CA VAL A 78 -25.91 18.84 2.68
C VAL A 78 -26.92 17.94 1.94
N TRP A 79 -27.17 16.71 2.41
CA TRP A 79 -28.07 15.73 1.80
C TRP A 79 -27.72 15.35 0.35
N TYR A 80 -26.46 15.52 -0.04
CA TYR A 80 -25.99 15.07 -1.35
C TYR A 80 -25.71 13.56 -1.31
N GLY A 81 -26.63 12.77 -1.85
CA GLY A 81 -26.43 11.33 -2.03
C GLY A 81 -25.30 11.08 -3.04
N LEU A 82 -24.08 10.83 -2.55
CA LEU A 82 -22.92 10.53 -3.37
C LEU A 82 -23.03 9.14 -3.99
N ASN A 83 -23.24 9.09 -5.30
CA ASN A 83 -23.10 7.86 -6.07
C ASN A 83 -21.60 7.58 -6.35
N ARG A 84 -21.25 6.30 -6.53
CA ARG A 84 -19.92 5.84 -6.93
C ARG A 84 -19.34 6.63 -8.11
N ALA A 85 -20.16 6.93 -9.12
CA ALA A 85 -19.71 7.67 -10.29
C ALA A 85 -19.23 9.09 -9.91
N GLN A 86 -19.95 9.76 -9.02
CA GLN A 86 -19.58 11.09 -8.52
C GLN A 86 -18.33 11.01 -7.64
N LEU A 87 -18.24 10.00 -6.77
CA LEU A 87 -17.02 9.78 -5.99
C LEU A 87 -15.80 9.60 -6.91
N ASN A 88 -15.93 8.80 -7.96
CA ASN A 88 -14.86 8.59 -8.92
C ASN A 88 -14.47 9.89 -9.64
N VAL A 89 -15.42 10.77 -9.97
CA VAL A 89 -15.14 12.07 -10.57
C VAL A 89 -14.35 12.96 -9.61
N ILE A 90 -14.88 13.20 -8.40
CA ILE A 90 -14.24 14.02 -7.35
C ILE A 90 -12.82 13.52 -7.06
N THR A 91 -12.69 12.21 -6.89
CA THR A 91 -11.41 11.57 -6.58
C THR A 91 -10.43 11.70 -7.76
N SER A 92 -10.89 11.52 -9.00
CA SER A 92 -10.01 11.66 -10.18
C SER A 92 -9.53 13.10 -10.34
N GLU A 93 -10.41 14.08 -10.11
CA GLU A 93 -10.04 15.50 -10.13
C GLU A 93 -9.00 15.83 -9.06
N LEU A 94 -9.17 15.33 -7.84
CA LEU A 94 -8.18 15.48 -6.77
C LEU A 94 -6.84 14.83 -7.14
N ALA A 95 -6.86 13.61 -7.69
CA ALA A 95 -5.66 12.89 -8.10
C ALA A 95 -4.88 13.63 -9.20
N VAL A 96 -5.58 14.24 -10.16
CA VAL A 96 -4.98 15.05 -11.21
C VAL A 96 -4.38 16.34 -10.64
N LYS A 97 -5.10 17.04 -9.75
CA LYS A 97 -4.60 18.25 -9.07
C LYS A 97 -3.34 17.99 -8.25
N LEU A 98 -3.25 16.83 -7.61
CA LEU A 98 -2.07 16.41 -6.84
C LEU A 98 -0.94 15.82 -7.71
N GLY A 99 -1.11 15.74 -9.04
CA GLY A 99 -0.11 15.17 -9.95
C GLY A 99 0.10 13.66 -9.75
N ARG A 100 -0.83 12.96 -9.10
CA ARG A 100 -0.76 11.50 -8.87
C ARG A 100 -1.20 10.70 -10.09
N ARG A 101 -1.92 11.35 -11.03
CA ARG A 101 -2.55 10.69 -12.17
C ARG A 101 -2.79 11.65 -13.34
N ASN A 102 -2.83 11.10 -14.55
CA ASN A 102 -3.27 11.81 -15.76
C ASN A 102 -4.80 11.86 -15.84
N SER A 103 -5.34 12.87 -16.54
CA SER A 103 -6.79 13.09 -16.70
C SER A 103 -7.52 11.96 -17.40
N ASP A 104 -6.84 11.25 -18.30
CA ASP A 104 -7.46 10.24 -19.17
C ASP A 104 -7.61 8.87 -18.50
N ASP A 105 -6.93 8.69 -17.36
CA ASP A 105 -6.88 7.41 -16.67
C ASP A 105 -8.04 7.29 -15.66
N LYS A 106 -8.99 6.37 -15.90
CA LYS A 106 -10.15 6.16 -15.01
C LYS A 106 -9.81 5.36 -13.74
N LEU A 107 -10.34 5.77 -12.59
CA LEU A 107 -10.22 5.00 -11.34
C LEU A 107 -10.76 3.58 -11.50
N SER A 108 -9.98 2.61 -11.05
CA SER A 108 -10.38 1.21 -11.13
C SER A 108 -11.41 0.90 -10.06
N ASN A 109 -12.28 -0.06 -10.36
CA ASN A 109 -13.23 -0.58 -9.38
C ASN A 109 -12.51 -1.15 -8.14
N TYR A 110 -11.31 -1.71 -8.33
CA TYR A 110 -10.47 -2.20 -7.26
C TYR A 110 -10.04 -1.08 -6.30
N TRP A 111 -9.67 0.09 -6.81
CA TRP A 111 -9.33 1.23 -5.94
C TRP A 111 -10.53 1.62 -5.07
N TYR A 112 -11.72 1.78 -5.66
CA TYR A 112 -12.94 2.17 -4.95
C TYR A 112 -13.24 1.26 -3.76
N TYR A 113 -13.23 -0.06 -3.97
CA TYR A 113 -13.51 -1.01 -2.88
C TYR A 113 -12.40 -1.08 -1.82
N ASN A 114 -11.16 -0.74 -2.16
CA ASN A 114 -10.09 -0.66 -1.17
C ASN A 114 -10.13 0.65 -0.39
N PHE A 115 -10.54 1.75 -1.01
CA PHE A 115 -10.77 3.03 -0.34
C PHE A 115 -11.84 2.88 0.75
N LEU A 116 -12.99 2.28 0.41
CA LEU A 116 -14.08 2.07 1.38
C LEU A 116 -13.77 1.09 2.53
N LYS A 117 -12.70 0.28 2.42
CA LYS A 117 -12.34 -0.72 3.44
C LYS A 117 -11.34 -0.21 4.46
N ARG A 118 -10.68 0.91 4.16
CA ARG A 118 -9.67 1.51 5.04
C ARG A 118 -10.34 2.30 6.13
#